data_AF-B4KBA9-F1
#
_entry.id   AF-B4KBA9-F1
#
_cell.length_a   1.000
_cell.length_b   1.000
_cell.length_c   1.000
_cell.angle_alpha   90.00
_cell.angle_beta   90.00
_cell.angle_gamma   90.00
#
_symmetry.space_group_name_H-M   'P 1'
#
loop_
_entity.id
_entity.type
_entity.pdbx_description
1 polymer ?
#
loop_
_entity_poly.entity_id
_entity_poly.type
_entity_poly.pdbx_seq_one_letter_code
_entity_poly.pdbx_strand_id
1 'polypeptide(L)'
;MRKVFMILVIVKLWLVLILITNNAALLKFTNVRCRAHNESWVKVNVCRLKAISRNKTVFNFNATMLYPAYQISLNAQLLKKANGYKPWLYNISADICRFIKKPYHPVVILFVKAIRNYTNLNHTCPYVGDLIASGLHVPYERLRIPFPTGEYLVKLDWFYHLRKQVSTDFYFSIDEGILNTKGSIIKS
;
A
#
# COMPACT_ATOMS: atom_id res chain seq x y z
N MET A 1 2.18 -50.47 -13.06
CA MET A 1 2.26 -49.59 -11.87
C MET A 1 3.16 -48.36 -12.06
N ARG A 2 4.43 -48.51 -12.45
CA ARG A 2 5.39 -47.38 -12.61
C ARG A 2 4.97 -46.29 -13.62
N LYS A 3 4.33 -46.66 -14.74
CA LYS A 3 3.83 -45.70 -15.75
C LYS A 3 2.66 -44.85 -15.25
N VAL A 4 1.75 -45.43 -14.47
CA VAL A 4 0.59 -44.73 -13.89
C VAL A 4 1.04 -43.69 -12.86
N PHE A 5 2.02 -44.03 -12.03
CA PHE A 5 2.61 -43.10 -11.07
C PHE A 5 3.28 -41.89 -11.74
N MET A 6 4.04 -42.12 -12.82
CA MET A 6 4.64 -41.02 -13.60
C MET A 6 3.58 -40.09 -14.21
N ILE A 7 2.50 -40.63 -14.75
CA ILE A 7 1.39 -39.83 -15.30
C ILE A 7 0.74 -38.97 -14.20
N LEU A 8 0.48 -39.53 -13.02
CA LEU A 8 -0.11 -38.79 -11.89
C LEU A 8 0.80 -37.66 -11.40
N VAL A 9 2.12 -37.87 -11.36
CA VAL A 9 3.10 -36.83 -11.00
C VAL A 9 3.10 -35.71 -12.04
N ILE A 10 3.12 -36.04 -13.33
CA ILE A 10 3.09 -35.04 -14.42
C ILE A 10 1.78 -34.24 -14.39
N VAL A 11 0.63 -34.90 -14.22
CA VAL A 11 -0.68 -34.23 -14.12
C VAL A 11 -0.74 -33.31 -12.91
N LYS A 12 -0.23 -33.74 -11.74
CA LYS A 12 -0.14 -32.86 -10.55
C LYS A 12 0.80 -31.68 -10.79
N LEU A 13 1.97 -31.91 -11.38
CA LEU A 13 2.94 -30.84 -11.67
C LEU A 13 2.35 -29.83 -12.66
N TRP A 14 1.61 -30.30 -13.65
CA TRP A 14 0.93 -29.48 -14.65
C TRP A 14 -0.23 -28.68 -14.05
N LEU A 15 -1.05 -29.30 -13.18
CA LEU A 15 -2.09 -28.61 -12.40
C LEU A 15 -1.51 -27.53 -11.47
N VAL A 16 -0.40 -27.83 -10.81
CA VAL A 16 0.33 -26.84 -9.99
C VAL A 16 0.86 -25.69 -10.85
N LEU A 17 1.41 -25.98 -12.04
CA LEU A 17 1.88 -24.95 -12.97
C LEU A 17 0.73 -24.04 -13.43
N ILE A 18 -0.43 -24.59 -13.78
CA ILE A 18 -1.62 -23.83 -14.21
C ILE A 18 -2.15 -22.92 -13.10
N LEU A 19 -2.12 -23.38 -11.85
CA LEU A 19 -2.53 -22.58 -10.70
C LEU A 19 -1.58 -21.41 -10.40
N ILE A 20 -0.30 -21.51 -10.82
CA ILE A 20 0.70 -20.46 -10.59
C ILE A 20 0.62 -19.33 -11.64
N THR A 21 0.03 -19.57 -12.82
CA THR A 21 0.15 -18.64 -13.96
C THR A 21 -0.87 -17.50 -14.05
N ASN A 22 -1.79 -17.30 -13.09
CA ASN A 22 -2.90 -16.35 -13.25
C ASN A 22 -3.14 -15.39 -12.07
N ASN A 23 -2.10 -14.77 -11.51
CA ASN A 23 -2.30 -13.58 -10.68
C ASN A 23 -2.07 -12.31 -11.52
N ALA A 24 -3.02 -12.01 -12.40
CA ALA A 24 -3.08 -10.74 -13.15
C ALA A 24 -3.62 -9.57 -12.30
N ALA A 25 -3.59 -9.72 -10.97
CA ALA A 25 -4.20 -8.77 -10.06
C ALA A 25 -3.46 -7.43 -10.10
N LEU A 26 -4.19 -6.37 -10.42
CA LEU A 26 -3.64 -5.03 -10.58
C LEU A 26 -4.08 -4.13 -9.43
N LEU A 27 -3.11 -3.55 -8.74
CA LEU A 27 -3.34 -2.44 -7.81
C LEU A 27 -3.11 -1.11 -8.52
N LYS A 28 -4.09 -0.20 -8.44
CA LYS A 28 -3.99 1.15 -9.01
C LYS A 28 -4.38 2.21 -7.99
N PHE A 29 -3.53 3.22 -7.83
CA PHE A 29 -3.86 4.40 -7.04
C PHE A 29 -4.86 5.27 -7.81
N THR A 30 -5.96 5.63 -7.16
CA THR A 30 -7.08 6.36 -7.77
C THR A 30 -7.18 7.78 -7.29
N ASN A 31 -6.83 8.06 -6.02
CA ASN A 31 -6.82 9.41 -5.48
C ASN A 31 -5.90 9.49 -4.24
N VAL A 32 -5.46 10.69 -3.90
CA VAL A 32 -4.77 10.99 -2.65
C VAL A 32 -5.21 12.36 -2.14
N ARG A 33 -5.43 12.48 -0.83
CA ARG A 33 -5.67 13.76 -0.16
C ARG A 33 -4.73 13.87 1.02
N CYS A 34 -3.86 14.87 1.01
CA CYS A 34 -3.02 15.20 2.15
C CYS A 34 -3.55 16.48 2.81
N ARG A 35 -3.51 16.53 4.13
CA ARG A 35 -3.89 17.70 4.94
C ARG A 35 -2.85 17.91 6.01
N ALA A 36 -2.23 19.09 6.05
CA ALA A 36 -1.48 19.56 7.20
C ALA A 36 -2.46 20.23 8.17
N HIS A 37 -2.47 19.80 9.43
CA HIS A 37 -3.31 20.38 10.48
C HIS A 37 -2.58 21.48 11.26
N ASN A 38 -1.26 21.55 11.11
CA ASN A 38 -0.40 22.54 11.75
C ASN A 38 0.76 22.89 10.81
N GLU A 39 0.50 23.86 9.93
CA GLU A 39 1.46 24.31 8.92
C GLU A 39 2.70 24.99 9.50
N SER A 40 2.62 25.43 10.76
CA SER A 40 3.77 25.94 11.51
C SER A 40 4.75 24.84 11.91
N TRP A 41 4.34 23.56 11.88
CA TRP A 41 5.22 22.43 12.19
C TRP A 41 5.59 21.63 10.94
N VAL A 42 4.63 21.38 10.05
CA VAL A 42 4.84 20.63 8.81
C VAL A 42 4.23 21.35 7.63
N LYS A 43 5.04 21.61 6.61
CA LYS A 43 4.56 22.13 5.33
C LYS A 43 4.49 21.00 4.31
N VAL A 44 3.31 20.72 3.77
CA VAL A 44 3.15 19.73 2.68
C VAL A 44 3.31 20.48 1.35
N ASN A 45 4.44 20.28 0.69
CA ASN A 45 4.80 20.97 -0.54
C ASN A 45 4.24 20.25 -1.79
N VAL A 46 4.27 18.91 -1.78
CA VAL A 46 3.76 18.07 -2.87
C VAL A 46 2.95 16.94 -2.28
N CYS A 47 1.73 16.75 -2.81
CA CYS A 47 0.93 15.55 -2.57
C CYS A 47 0.09 15.29 -3.81
N ARG A 48 0.55 14.39 -4.68
CA ARG A 48 -0.16 14.11 -5.93
C ARG A 48 0.14 12.72 -6.48
N LEU A 49 -0.82 12.23 -7.26
CA LEU A 49 -0.62 11.08 -8.12
C LEU A 49 -0.14 11.54 -9.50
N LYS A 50 0.67 10.73 -10.16
CA LYS A 50 1.08 10.90 -11.56
C LYS A 50 0.84 9.60 -12.31
N ALA A 51 0.05 9.64 -13.37
CA ALA A 51 -0.10 8.52 -14.28
C ALA A 51 1.15 8.38 -15.14
N ILE A 52 1.78 7.20 -15.14
CA ILE A 52 2.94 6.86 -15.98
C ILE A 52 2.47 6.04 -17.18
N SER A 53 1.50 5.15 -16.98
CA SER A 53 0.83 4.38 -18.04
C SER A 53 -0.58 3.98 -17.60
N ARG A 54 -1.36 3.32 -18.47
CA ARG A 54 -2.75 2.87 -18.17
C ARG A 54 -2.87 2.10 -16.85
N ASN A 55 -1.86 1.28 -16.55
CA ASN A 55 -1.82 0.37 -15.41
C ASN A 55 -0.80 0.80 -14.35
N LYS A 56 -0.17 1.96 -14.49
CA LYS A 56 0.85 2.44 -13.54
C LYS A 56 0.60 3.89 -13.16
N THR A 57 0.11 4.08 -11.94
CA THR A 57 0.06 5.38 -11.26
C THR A 57 1.09 5.39 -10.15
N VAL A 58 1.84 6.48 -10.04
CA VAL A 58 2.83 6.67 -8.97
C VAL A 58 2.41 7.80 -8.04
N PHE A 59 2.74 7.67 -6.76
CA PHE A 59 2.55 8.70 -5.75
C PHE A 59 3.83 9.52 -5.58
N ASN A 60 3.69 10.84 -5.54
CA ASN A 60 4.75 11.77 -5.22
C ASN A 60 4.35 12.63 -4.03
N PHE A 61 5.22 12.68 -3.04
CA PHE A 61 5.04 13.40 -1.79
C PHE A 61 6.32 14.14 -1.43
N ASN A 62 6.18 15.37 -0.98
CA ASN A 62 7.23 16.15 -0.35
C ASN A 62 6.58 16.97 0.77
N ALA A 63 7.10 16.82 1.98
CA ALA A 63 6.76 17.69 3.09
C ALA A 63 8.02 18.07 3.86
N THR A 64 8.07 19.29 4.39
CA THR A 64 9.18 19.76 5.22
C THR A 64 8.73 19.81 6.67
N MET A 65 9.41 19.08 7.54
CA MET A 65 9.28 19.18 8.99
C MET A 65 10.16 20.32 9.50
N LEU A 66 9.53 21.38 10.01
CA LEU A 66 10.20 22.60 10.46
C LEU A 66 10.85 22.43 11.85
N TYR A 67 10.34 21.50 12.66
CA TYR A 67 10.86 21.19 13.99
C TYR A 67 11.05 19.69 14.16
N PRO A 68 12.07 19.26 14.93
CA PRO A 68 12.35 17.85 15.16
C PRO A 68 11.19 17.16 15.88
N ALA A 69 10.71 16.04 15.35
CA ALA A 69 9.75 15.19 16.03
C ALA A 69 10.46 13.99 16.65
N TYR A 70 10.49 13.94 17.98
CA TYR A 70 11.08 12.84 18.75
C TYR A 70 10.10 11.69 18.99
N GLN A 71 8.82 11.97 18.91
CA GLN A 71 7.73 11.02 19.11
C GLN A 71 6.76 11.15 17.94
N ILE A 72 6.68 10.08 17.15
CA ILE A 72 5.79 10.00 16.00
C ILE A 72 4.92 8.76 16.15
N SER A 73 3.62 8.97 16.19
CA SER A 73 2.63 7.90 16.16
C SER A 73 1.82 7.96 14.87
N LEU A 74 1.51 6.81 14.31
CA LEU A 74 0.68 6.66 13.13
C LEU A 74 -0.57 5.87 13.50
N ASN A 75 -1.74 6.41 13.17
CA ASN A 75 -2.98 5.65 13.13
C ASN A 75 -3.34 5.37 11.67
N ALA A 76 -3.45 4.09 11.32
CA ALA A 76 -3.78 3.62 9.99
C ALA A 76 -5.10 2.85 10.02
N GLN A 77 -6.06 3.26 9.20
CA GLN A 77 -7.35 2.58 9.05
C GLN A 77 -7.59 2.22 7.60
N LEU A 78 -7.84 0.94 7.33
CA LEU A 78 -8.23 0.44 6.03
C LEU A 78 -9.75 0.30 5.94
N LEU A 79 -10.31 0.93 4.90
CA LEU A 79 -11.73 0.90 4.59
C LEU A 79 -11.96 0.31 3.19
N LYS A 80 -13.05 -0.42 3.03
CA LYS A 80 -13.51 -0.93 1.75
C LYS A 80 -14.78 -0.19 1.33
N LYS A 81 -14.91 0.15 0.05
CA LYS A 81 -16.11 0.79 -0.49
C LYS A 81 -17.23 -0.24 -0.66
N ALA A 82 -18.39 0.12 -0.14
CA ALA A 82 -19.69 -0.53 -0.34
C ALA A 82 -20.73 0.59 -0.45
N ASN A 83 -21.75 0.62 0.41
CA ASN A 83 -22.62 1.80 0.62
C ASN A 83 -21.86 2.86 1.42
N GLY A 84 -20.84 3.45 0.80
CA GLY A 84 -19.82 4.28 1.45
C GLY A 84 -18.59 3.48 1.88
N TYR A 85 -17.58 4.17 2.42
CA TYR A 85 -16.37 3.54 2.95
C TYR A 85 -16.63 3.00 4.36
N LYS A 86 -16.53 1.69 4.54
CA LYS A 86 -16.73 1.02 5.83
C LYS A 86 -15.41 0.43 6.35
N PRO A 87 -15.17 0.41 7.67
CA PRO A 87 -14.02 -0.29 8.25
C PRO A 87 -13.96 -1.73 7.74
N TRP A 88 -12.75 -2.18 7.39
CA TRP A 88 -12.53 -3.54 6.90
C TRP A 88 -11.59 -4.29 7.86
N LEU A 89 -10.43 -4.76 7.40
CA LEU A 89 -9.57 -5.65 8.18
C LEU A 89 -8.63 -4.95 9.17
N TYR A 90 -8.07 -3.79 8.82
CA TYR A 90 -6.96 -3.21 9.56
C TYR A 90 -7.31 -1.86 10.19
N ASN A 91 -7.16 -1.80 11.51
CA ASN A 91 -7.12 -0.58 12.31
C ASN A 91 -5.90 -0.68 13.23
N ILE A 92 -4.82 0.00 12.86
CA ILE A 92 -3.49 -0.18 13.46
C ILE A 92 -3.00 1.16 13.99
N SER A 93 -2.49 1.16 15.22
CA SER A 93 -1.71 2.24 15.77
C SER A 93 -0.26 1.79 15.92
N ALA A 94 0.70 2.61 15.48
CA ALA A 94 2.11 2.31 15.57
C ALA A 94 2.92 3.52 16.05
N ASP A 95 3.83 3.29 17.01
CA ASP A 95 4.90 4.24 17.32
C ASP A 95 5.99 4.05 16.26
N ILE A 96 6.12 5.03 15.37
CA ILE A 96 7.04 4.99 14.24
C ILE A 96 8.48 5.04 14.71
N CYS A 97 8.79 5.85 15.72
CA CYS A 97 10.14 5.96 16.26
C CYS A 97 10.61 4.63 16.88
N ARG A 98 9.73 3.94 17.61
CA ARG A 98 9.98 2.60 18.13
C ARG A 98 10.04 1.55 17.02
N PHE A 99 9.14 1.62 16.05
CA PHE A 99 9.05 0.66 14.95
C PHE A 99 10.31 0.64 14.08
N ILE A 100 10.88 1.80 13.76
CA ILE A 100 12.12 1.89 12.97
C ILE A 100 13.30 1.23 13.69
N LYS A 101 13.40 1.37 15.03
CA LYS A 101 14.44 0.72 15.83
C LYS A 101 14.23 -0.79 15.94
N LYS A 102 12.99 -1.21 16.19
CA LYS A 102 12.61 -2.61 16.38
C LYS A 102 11.22 -2.86 15.77
N PRO A 103 11.16 -3.33 14.52
CA PRO A 103 9.89 -3.60 13.86
C PRO A 103 9.11 -4.70 14.59
N TYR A 104 7.86 -4.42 14.95
CA TYR A 104 7.06 -5.32 15.80
C TYR A 104 5.69 -5.71 15.22
N HIS A 105 5.24 -5.04 14.15
CA HIS A 105 3.94 -5.30 13.54
C HIS A 105 4.11 -5.92 12.13
N PRO A 106 3.78 -7.21 11.92
CA PRO A 106 4.06 -7.91 10.65
C PRO A 106 3.44 -7.24 9.42
N VAL A 107 2.18 -6.80 9.51
CA VAL A 107 1.50 -6.08 8.42
C VAL A 107 2.23 -4.78 8.08
N VAL A 108 2.60 -3.97 9.08
CA VAL A 108 3.36 -2.72 8.87
C VAL A 108 4.73 -3.02 8.25
N ILE A 109 5.41 -4.10 8.66
CA ILE A 109 6.68 -4.53 8.06
C ILE A 109 6.53 -4.79 6.56
N LEU A 110 5.44 -5.44 6.12
CA LEU A 110 5.19 -5.68 4.70
C LEU A 110 5.04 -4.36 3.92
N PHE A 111 4.21 -3.43 4.43
CA PHE A 111 4.02 -2.13 3.80
C PHE A 111 5.29 -1.30 3.76
N VAL A 112 6.04 -1.23 4.87
CA VAL A 112 7.33 -0.52 4.92
C VAL A 112 8.32 -1.12 3.93
N LYS A 113 8.43 -2.44 3.84
CA LYS A 113 9.28 -3.10 2.83
C LYS A 113 8.85 -2.77 1.40
N ALA A 114 7.55 -2.61 1.14
CA ALA A 114 7.04 -2.23 -0.17
C ALA A 114 7.41 -0.79 -0.56
N ILE A 115 7.43 0.14 0.41
CA ILE A 115 7.61 1.58 0.14
C ILE A 115 9.03 2.11 0.39
N ARG A 116 9.87 1.42 1.17
CA ARG A 116 11.17 1.95 1.64
C ARG A 116 12.11 2.46 0.55
N ASN A 117 12.06 1.89 -0.65
CA ASN A 117 12.93 2.28 -1.76
C ASN A 117 12.47 3.57 -2.46
N TYR A 118 11.28 4.06 -2.12
CA TYR A 118 10.72 5.30 -2.67
C TYR A 118 10.79 6.46 -1.70
N THR A 119 11.19 6.21 -0.44
CA THR A 119 11.16 7.20 0.63
C THR A 119 12.53 7.40 1.26
N ASN A 120 12.73 8.56 1.90
CA ASN A 120 13.92 8.88 2.68
C ASN A 120 13.72 8.64 4.19
N LEU A 121 12.75 7.79 4.57
CA LEU A 121 12.38 7.53 5.96
C LEU A 121 13.22 6.41 6.62
N ASN A 122 14.46 6.24 6.19
CA ASN A 122 15.31 5.11 6.59
C ASN A 122 16.22 5.39 7.80
N HIS A 123 15.99 6.49 8.51
CA HIS A 123 16.76 6.86 9.70
C HIS A 123 15.90 6.82 10.97
N THR A 124 16.57 6.72 12.12
CA THR A 124 15.90 6.77 13.42
C THR A 124 15.45 8.21 13.73
N CYS A 125 14.40 8.34 14.55
CA CYS A 125 14.00 9.64 15.10
C CYS A 125 15.15 10.32 15.86
N PRO A 126 15.19 11.67 15.91
CA PRO A 126 14.15 12.59 15.46
C PRO A 126 14.10 12.80 13.94
N TYR A 127 12.89 13.05 13.42
CA TYR A 127 12.70 13.49 12.03
C TYR A 127 12.66 15.02 11.95
N VAL A 128 13.43 15.59 11.04
CA VAL A 128 13.51 17.03 10.75
C VAL A 128 13.93 17.22 9.29
N GLY A 129 13.50 18.32 8.67
CA GLY A 129 13.78 18.59 7.26
C GLY A 129 12.82 17.89 6.31
N ASP A 130 13.30 17.58 5.10
CA ASP A 130 12.44 17.09 4.03
C ASP A 130 12.10 15.60 4.16
N LEU A 131 10.81 15.30 4.06
CA LEU A 131 10.24 13.95 3.96
C LEU A 131 9.72 13.76 2.54
N ILE A 132 10.28 12.77 1.85
CA ILE A 132 10.06 12.57 0.42
C ILE A 132 9.54 11.16 0.17
N ALA A 133 8.52 11.05 -0.69
CA ALA A 133 8.20 9.82 -1.41
C ALA A 133 8.19 10.14 -2.91
N SER A 134 9.11 9.58 -3.69
CA SER A 134 9.23 9.88 -5.12
C SER A 134 8.90 8.66 -5.96
N GLY A 135 7.94 8.80 -6.89
CA GLY A 135 7.55 7.73 -7.81
C GLY A 135 7.07 6.45 -7.12
N LEU A 136 6.51 6.57 -5.90
CA LEU A 136 6.07 5.43 -5.11
C LEU A 136 5.00 4.66 -5.86
N HIS A 137 5.24 3.37 -6.06
CA HIS A 137 4.28 2.44 -6.64
C HIS A 137 4.38 1.11 -5.93
N VAL A 138 3.23 0.49 -5.72
CA VAL A 138 3.12 -0.80 -5.03
C VAL A 138 2.47 -1.79 -5.98
N PRO A 139 3.27 -2.63 -6.67
CA PRO A 139 2.77 -3.80 -7.39
C PRO A 139 1.99 -4.71 -6.45
N TYR A 140 0.93 -5.32 -6.93
CA TYR A 140 0.03 -6.15 -6.12
C TYR A 140 0.79 -7.32 -5.47
N GLU A 141 1.74 -7.92 -6.19
CA GLU A 141 2.56 -9.05 -5.74
C GLU A 141 3.43 -8.69 -4.54
N ARG A 142 3.75 -7.40 -4.35
CA ARG A 142 4.52 -6.92 -3.19
C ARG A 142 3.69 -6.81 -1.91
N LEU A 143 2.36 -6.73 -1.99
CA LEU A 143 1.51 -6.69 -0.81
C LEU A 143 1.44 -8.03 -0.09
N ARG A 144 1.65 -9.15 -0.81
CA ARG A 144 1.63 -10.53 -0.27
C ARG A 144 0.38 -10.87 0.56
N ILE A 145 -0.69 -10.10 0.41
CA ILE A 145 -1.96 -10.23 1.11
C ILE A 145 -3.03 -10.36 0.02
N PRO A 146 -3.90 -11.39 0.06
CA PRO A 146 -4.98 -11.53 -0.90
C PRO A 146 -6.06 -10.49 -0.59
N PHE A 147 -6.01 -9.36 -1.32
CA PHE A 147 -7.04 -8.35 -1.27
C PHE A 147 -8.07 -8.64 -2.36
N PRO A 148 -9.36 -8.78 -2.04
CA PRO A 148 -10.36 -9.03 -3.06
C PRO A 148 -10.54 -7.81 -3.97
N THR A 149 -11.06 -8.03 -5.16
CA THR A 149 -11.43 -6.97 -6.10
C THR A 149 -12.33 -5.92 -5.44
N GLY A 150 -12.04 -4.64 -5.70
CA GLY A 150 -12.82 -3.52 -5.18
C GLY A 150 -12.04 -2.22 -5.02
N GLU A 151 -12.74 -1.22 -4.46
CA GLU A 151 -12.17 0.09 -4.13
C GLU A 151 -11.93 0.22 -2.63
N TYR A 152 -10.79 0.80 -2.27
CA TYR A 152 -10.28 0.88 -0.92
C TYR A 152 -9.79 2.29 -0.60
N LEU A 153 -9.83 2.61 0.69
CA LEU A 153 -9.28 3.82 1.27
C LEU A 153 -8.43 3.42 2.47
N VAL A 154 -7.17 3.86 2.49
CA VAL A 154 -6.35 3.85 3.69
C VAL A 154 -6.25 5.28 4.22
N LYS A 155 -6.73 5.49 5.44
CA LYS A 155 -6.52 6.74 6.18
C LYS A 155 -5.27 6.60 7.04
N LEU A 156 -4.35 7.53 6.91
CA LEU A 156 -3.11 7.63 7.69
C LEU A 156 -3.12 8.95 8.45
N ASP A 157 -3.22 8.88 9.77
CA ASP A 157 -3.13 10.04 10.65
C ASP A 157 -1.82 10.02 11.42
N TRP A 158 -1.00 11.04 11.18
CA TRP A 158 0.32 11.20 11.78
C TRP A 158 0.23 12.17 12.95
N PHE A 159 0.73 11.72 14.10
CA PHE A 159 0.75 12.47 15.34
C PHE A 159 2.19 12.71 15.76
N TYR A 160 2.56 13.96 15.98
CA TYR A 160 3.86 14.30 16.58
C TYR A 160 3.59 14.83 17.97
N HIS A 161 4.25 14.23 18.97
CA HIS A 161 4.01 14.56 20.38
C HIS A 161 2.51 14.56 20.74
N LEU A 162 1.81 13.49 20.32
CA LEU A 162 0.38 13.26 20.55
C LEU A 162 -0.60 14.27 19.89
N ARG A 163 -0.09 15.26 19.16
CA ARG A 163 -0.92 16.19 18.37
C ARG A 163 -1.00 15.72 16.94
N LYS A 164 -2.18 15.75 16.33
CA LYS A 164 -2.38 15.39 14.93
C LYS A 164 -1.76 16.47 14.04
N GLN A 165 -0.81 16.10 13.20
CA GLN A 165 -0.03 17.05 12.37
C GLN A 165 -0.37 16.89 10.90
N VAL A 166 -0.50 15.66 10.42
CA VAL A 166 -0.79 15.37 9.00
C VAL A 166 -1.83 14.25 8.90
N SER A 167 -2.79 14.41 7.99
CA SER A 167 -3.66 13.32 7.52
C SER A 167 -3.39 13.02 6.06
N THR A 168 -3.35 11.75 5.70
CA THR A 168 -3.30 11.29 4.31
C THR A 168 -4.40 10.27 4.06
N ASP A 169 -5.35 10.62 3.20
CA ASP A 169 -6.40 9.72 2.72
C ASP A 169 -5.93 9.18 1.36
N PHE A 170 -5.63 7.89 1.29
CA PHE A 170 -5.04 7.25 0.13
C PHE A 170 -5.99 6.23 -0.48
N TYR A 171 -6.43 6.48 -1.71
CA TYR A 171 -7.45 5.69 -2.40
C TYR A 171 -6.81 4.81 -3.47
N PHE A 172 -7.21 3.54 -3.51
CA PHE A 172 -6.74 2.60 -4.51
C PHE A 172 -7.82 1.58 -4.88
N SER A 173 -7.69 1.02 -6.06
CA SER A 173 -8.52 -0.07 -6.55
C SER A 173 -7.67 -1.31 -6.77
N ILE A 174 -8.28 -2.47 -6.56
CA ILE A 174 -7.72 -3.77 -6.87
C ILE A 174 -8.65 -4.45 -7.86
N ASP A 175 -8.10 -4.95 -8.95
CA ASP A 175 -8.79 -5.75 -9.96
C ASP A 175 -8.03 -7.07 -10.10
N GLU A 176 -8.62 -8.18 -9.66
CA GLU A 176 -8.00 -9.52 -9.77
C GLU A 176 -8.03 -10.07 -11.20
N GLY A 177 -8.65 -9.37 -12.16
CA GLY A 177 -8.79 -9.81 -13.55
C GLY A 177 -9.85 -10.91 -13.74
N ILE A 178 -10.49 -11.37 -12.66
CA ILE A 178 -11.50 -12.45 -12.65
C ILE A 178 -12.75 -12.07 -13.45
N LEU A 179 -13.04 -10.77 -13.61
CA LEU A 179 -14.20 -10.30 -14.36
C LEU A 179 -13.95 -10.16 -15.87
N ASN A 180 -12.70 -10.09 -16.32
CA ASN A 180 -12.37 -9.93 -17.74
C ASN A 180 -12.42 -11.25 -18.54
N THR A 181 -12.45 -12.41 -17.87
CA THR A 181 -12.58 -13.71 -18.54
C THR A 181 -14.00 -14.03 -19.02
N LYS A 182 -15.04 -13.36 -18.48
CA LYS A 182 -16.42 -13.53 -18.98
C LYS A 182 -16.70 -12.78 -20.29
N GLY A 183 -15.86 -11.79 -20.66
CA GLY A 183 -16.04 -10.98 -21.86
C GLY A 183 -15.35 -11.51 -23.12
N SER A 184 -14.43 -12.48 -22.98
CA SER A 184 -13.61 -12.95 -24.11
C SER A 184 -14.14 -14.21 -24.81
N ILE A 185 -15.28 -14.76 -24.37
CA ILE A 185 -15.90 -15.96 -24.96
C ILE A 185 -17.00 -15.61 -25.99
N ILE A 186 -17.39 -14.34 -26.11
CA ILE A 186 -18.43 -13.89 -27.07
C ILE A 186 -17.83 -12.90 -28.07
N LYS A 187 -16.74 -13.31 -28.74
CA LYS A 187 -16.31 -12.74 -30.02
C LYS A 187 -15.58 -13.83 -30.82
N SER A 188 -16.36 -14.72 -31.42
CA SER A 188 -15.99 -15.48 -32.61
C SER A 188 -17.23 -15.60 -33.49
#